data_AF-X0WXV6-F1
#
_entry.id   AF-X0WXV6-F1
#
_cell.length_a   1.000
_cell.length_b   1.000
_cell.length_c   1.000
_cell.angle_alpha   90.00
_cell.angle_beta   90.00
_cell.angle_gamma   90.00
#
_symmetry.space_group_name_H-M   'P 1'
#
loop_
_entity.id
_entity.type
_entity.pdbx_description
1 polymer ?
#
loop_
_entity_poly.entity_id
_entity_poly.type
_entity_poly.pdbx_seq_one_letter_code
_entity_poly.pdbx_strand_id
1 'polypeptide(L)'
;MDPAPAYFEHLSHFVDIEELRRQKLNILVDSMYGAGIGYFKTVLQDGNLRITEINAERNPSFPQIQPEPIAKNLTKLSRLVVEQKADVGLATDGDADRIGIVDEKGQFLTQHQVFALLCLYLLEVRGERGAMIRTLTSTMMISRLGKLFDVPVYETPVGFKYVAPLMMGKNAVIGGEESGGYGFRGHVPERDAILAGLYFLDFMVKTRKTPSQLLDYLYSKVGPHYYDRRDFHISA
;
A
#
# COMPACT_ATOMS: atom_id res chain seq x y z
N MET A 1 -16.84 6.97 20.96
CA MET A 1 -15.44 7.44 21.02
C MET A 1 -14.94 7.44 19.59
N ASP A 2 -14.35 8.55 19.12
CA ASP A 2 -13.71 8.59 17.82
C ASP A 2 -12.32 7.95 17.94
N PRO A 3 -12.04 6.82 17.25
CA PRO A 3 -10.74 6.17 17.33
C PRO A 3 -9.64 6.90 16.53
N ALA A 4 -10.00 7.83 15.63
CA ALA A 4 -9.08 8.41 14.68
C ALA A 4 -7.88 9.14 15.33
N PRO A 5 -8.04 9.96 16.39
CA PRO A 5 -6.89 10.64 17.02
C PRO A 5 -5.85 9.67 17.58
N ALA A 6 -6.29 8.65 18.33
CA ALA A 6 -5.40 7.63 18.90
C ALA A 6 -4.73 6.79 17.82
N TYR A 7 -5.46 6.50 16.74
CA TYR A 7 -4.91 5.81 15.58
C TYR A 7 -3.84 6.64 14.87
N PHE A 8 -4.06 7.95 14.64
CA PHE A 8 -3.06 8.83 14.02
C PHE A 8 -1.81 9.00 14.88
N GLU A 9 -1.98 9.11 16.20
CA GLU A 9 -0.87 9.09 17.15
C GLU A 9 -0.09 7.77 17.04
N HIS A 10 -0.77 6.62 17.00
CA HIS A 10 -0.15 5.32 16.83
C HIS A 10 0.67 5.21 15.53
N LEU A 11 0.15 5.73 14.41
CA LEU A 11 0.87 5.75 13.13
C LEU A 11 2.20 6.53 13.19
N SER A 12 2.28 7.57 14.02
CA SER A 12 3.51 8.37 14.19
C SER A 12 4.67 7.59 14.80
N HIS A 13 4.41 6.47 15.47
CA HIS A 13 5.47 5.57 15.95
C HIS A 13 6.11 4.72 14.83
N PHE A 14 5.47 4.64 13.66
CA PHE A 14 5.94 3.83 12.55
C PHE A 14 6.62 4.67 11.47
N VAL A 15 6.16 5.90 11.23
CA VAL A 15 6.65 6.79 10.16
C VAL A 15 6.90 8.18 10.71
N ASP A 16 8.00 8.81 10.28
CA ASP A 16 8.26 10.22 10.58
C ASP A 16 7.31 11.12 9.78
N ILE A 17 6.12 11.36 10.35
CA ILE A 17 5.07 12.19 9.75
C ILE A 17 5.56 13.62 9.53
N GLU A 18 6.40 14.15 10.42
CA GLU A 18 6.94 15.50 10.28
C GLU A 18 7.91 15.62 9.09
N GLU A 19 8.71 14.59 8.83
CA GLU A 19 9.54 14.54 7.63
C GLU A 19 8.71 14.49 6.36
N LEU A 20 7.64 13.71 6.32
CA LEU A 20 6.71 13.69 5.20
C LEU A 20 6.05 15.06 4.99
N ARG A 21 5.57 15.70 6.06
CA ARG A 21 4.95 17.05 6.01
C ARG A 21 5.88 18.11 5.44
N ARG A 22 7.20 17.98 5.61
CA ARG A 22 8.17 18.95 5.05
C ARG A 22 8.35 18.82 3.53
N GLN A 23 7.96 17.70 2.93
CA GLN A 23 8.13 17.44 1.50
C GLN A 23 7.14 18.22 0.66
N LYS A 24 7.50 18.40 -0.62
CA LYS A 24 6.64 19.03 -1.64
C LYS A 24 6.16 17.97 -2.60
N LEU A 25 5.19 17.17 -2.16
CA LEU A 25 4.51 16.17 -3.00
C LEU A 25 3.08 16.60 -3.30
N ASN A 26 2.64 16.32 -4.51
CA ASN A 26 1.27 16.42 -4.97
C ASN A 26 0.66 15.02 -5.00
N ILE A 27 -0.29 14.74 -4.10
CA ILE A 27 -0.85 13.42 -3.84
C ILE A 27 -2.34 13.46 -4.15
N LEU A 28 -2.80 12.51 -4.96
CA LEU A 28 -4.24 12.24 -5.12
C LEU A 28 -4.64 11.06 -4.24
N VAL A 29 -5.79 11.18 -3.56
CA VAL A 29 -6.32 10.13 -2.68
C VAL A 29 -7.74 9.78 -3.10
N ASP A 30 -7.99 8.52 -3.46
CA ASP A 30 -9.33 7.98 -3.75
C ASP A 30 -9.76 7.03 -2.65
N SER A 31 -10.58 7.51 -1.71
CA SER A 31 -11.12 6.63 -0.67
C SER A 31 -12.31 5.79 -1.15
N MET A 32 -12.72 5.91 -2.41
CA MET A 32 -13.80 5.15 -3.02
C MET A 32 -15.09 5.18 -2.19
N TYR A 33 -15.43 6.33 -1.57
CA TYR A 33 -16.56 6.51 -0.64
C TYR A 33 -16.49 5.72 0.69
N GLY A 34 -15.35 5.07 0.96
CA GLY A 34 -15.12 4.17 2.09
C GLY A 34 -14.74 4.87 3.40
N ALA A 35 -14.35 4.08 4.40
CA ALA A 35 -14.05 4.54 5.75
C ALA A 35 -12.76 5.38 5.86
N GLY A 36 -11.84 5.24 4.90
CA GLY A 36 -10.54 5.95 4.88
C GLY A 36 -10.61 7.42 4.46
N ILE A 37 -11.81 7.98 4.20
CA ILE A 37 -12.01 9.38 3.82
C ILE A 37 -11.34 10.31 4.83
N GLY A 38 -10.51 11.25 4.35
CA GLY A 38 -9.87 12.25 5.19
C GLY A 38 -8.66 11.75 5.97
N TYR A 39 -8.33 10.44 5.98
CA TYR A 39 -7.28 9.91 6.87
C TYR A 39 -5.89 10.38 6.43
N PHE A 40 -5.53 10.18 5.15
CA PHE A 40 -4.27 10.70 4.62
C PHE A 40 -4.17 12.22 4.76
N LYS A 41 -5.25 12.94 4.44
CA LYS A 41 -5.29 14.40 4.53
C LYS A 41 -5.09 14.88 5.97
N THR A 42 -5.71 14.23 6.95
CA THR A 42 -5.61 14.61 8.37
C THR A 42 -4.25 14.24 8.95
N VAL A 43 -3.73 13.05 8.66
CA VAL A 43 -2.40 12.63 9.15
C VAL A 43 -1.31 13.54 8.57
N LEU A 44 -1.41 13.93 7.31
CA LEU A 44 -0.40 14.71 6.60
C LEU A 44 -0.74 16.21 6.52
N GLN A 45 -1.73 16.69 7.28
CA GLN A 45 -2.07 18.12 7.34
C GLN A 45 -0.90 18.97 7.86
N ASP A 46 -1.00 20.29 7.71
CA ASP A 46 -0.02 21.30 8.18
C ASP A 46 1.37 21.23 7.52
N GLY A 47 1.53 20.41 6.47
CA GLY A 47 2.75 20.31 5.67
C GLY A 47 2.74 21.13 4.38
N ASN A 48 3.81 20.98 3.60
CA ASN A 48 3.95 21.50 2.24
C ASN A 48 3.37 20.54 1.17
N LEU A 49 2.64 19.52 1.62
CA LEU A 49 2.00 18.52 0.77
C LEU A 49 0.72 19.09 0.18
N ARG A 50 0.52 18.87 -1.12
CA ARG A 50 -0.78 19.12 -1.78
C ARG A 50 -1.53 17.81 -1.85
N ILE A 51 -2.58 17.66 -1.04
CA ILE A 51 -3.42 16.46 -1.03
C ILE A 51 -4.78 16.82 -1.63
N THR A 52 -5.15 16.14 -2.72
CA THR A 52 -6.45 16.28 -3.36
C THR A 52 -7.20 14.96 -3.25
N GLU A 53 -8.35 14.99 -2.57
CA GLU A 53 -9.17 13.80 -2.38
C GLU A 53 -10.23 13.71 -3.48
N ILE A 54 -10.53 12.48 -3.91
CA ILE A 54 -11.58 12.14 -4.86
C ILE A 54 -12.51 11.11 -4.23
N ASN A 55 -13.80 11.17 -4.59
CA ASN A 55 -14.84 10.29 -4.04
C ASN A 55 -14.82 10.29 -2.49
N ALA A 56 -14.62 11.48 -1.92
CA ALA A 56 -14.34 11.73 -0.50
C ALA A 56 -15.57 12.20 0.28
N GLU A 57 -16.75 12.12 -0.34
CA GLU A 57 -18.03 12.32 0.32
C GLU A 57 -18.56 11.00 0.90
N ARG A 58 -19.28 11.09 2.02
CA ARG A 58 -19.95 9.92 2.59
C ARG A 58 -21.12 9.51 1.68
N ASN A 59 -20.94 8.42 0.94
CA ASN A 59 -21.97 7.88 0.07
C ASN A 59 -22.07 6.34 0.18
N PRO A 60 -23.01 5.81 0.98
CA PRO A 60 -23.13 4.36 1.21
C PRO A 60 -23.60 3.58 -0.02
N SER A 61 -23.99 4.26 -1.10
CA SER A 61 -24.37 3.60 -2.36
C SER A 61 -23.19 3.27 -3.27
N PHE A 62 -21.98 3.76 -2.97
CA PHE A 62 -20.77 3.56 -3.78
C PHE A 62 -21.04 3.76 -5.29
N PRO A 63 -21.45 4.98 -5.70
CA PRO A 63 -22.00 5.19 -7.03
C PRO A 63 -20.98 4.82 -8.11
N GLN A 64 -21.39 3.92 -9.01
CA GLN A 64 -20.64 3.50 -10.20
C GLN A 64 -19.31 2.77 -9.91
N ILE A 65 -18.99 2.46 -8.65
CA ILE A 65 -17.70 1.90 -8.26
C ILE A 65 -17.92 0.81 -7.21
N GLN A 66 -17.36 -0.38 -7.46
CA GLN A 66 -17.12 -1.34 -6.38
C GLN A 66 -15.90 -0.85 -5.59
N PRO A 67 -15.98 -0.61 -4.26
CA PRO A 67 -14.90 -0.04 -3.47
C PRO A 67 -13.78 -1.06 -3.24
N GLU A 68 -13.03 -1.34 -4.31
CA GLU A 68 -11.91 -2.26 -4.38
C GLU A 68 -10.82 -1.63 -5.27
N PRO A 69 -9.60 -1.40 -4.76
CA PRO A 69 -8.56 -0.63 -5.44
C PRO A 69 -7.80 -1.49 -6.48
N ILE A 70 -8.52 -1.86 -7.54
CA ILE A 70 -7.99 -2.57 -8.71
C ILE A 70 -8.01 -1.66 -9.94
N ALA A 71 -7.11 -1.91 -10.90
CA ALA A 71 -6.93 -1.06 -12.09
C ALA A 71 -8.23 -0.62 -12.78
N LYS A 72 -9.20 -1.54 -12.95
CA LYS A 72 -10.49 -1.25 -13.60
C LYS A 72 -11.33 -0.21 -12.86
N ASN A 73 -11.21 -0.13 -11.53
CA ASN A 73 -11.97 0.79 -10.69
C ASN A 73 -11.24 2.13 -10.50
N LEU A 74 -9.92 2.17 -10.71
CA LEU A 74 -9.07 3.36 -10.49
C LEU A 74 -8.82 4.20 -11.75
N THR A 75 -9.59 3.99 -12.82
CA THR A 75 -9.42 4.71 -14.09
C THR A 75 -9.53 6.23 -13.95
N LYS A 76 -10.43 6.72 -13.08
CA LYS A 76 -10.55 8.14 -12.73
C LYS A 76 -9.28 8.65 -12.03
N LEU A 77 -8.78 7.93 -11.03
CA LEU A 77 -7.54 8.27 -10.33
C LEU A 77 -6.35 8.31 -11.30
N SER A 78 -6.16 7.26 -12.09
CA SER A 78 -5.14 7.17 -13.15
C SER A 78 -5.11 8.38 -14.07
N ARG A 79 -6.30 8.79 -14.56
CA ARG A 79 -6.40 9.97 -15.42
C ARG A 79 -6.03 11.25 -14.68
N LEU A 80 -6.56 11.45 -13.48
CA LEU A 80 -6.35 12.67 -12.70
C LEU A 80 -4.89 12.84 -12.25
N VAL A 81 -4.17 11.75 -11.97
CA VAL A 81 -2.74 11.81 -11.64
C VAL A 81 -1.95 12.48 -12.77
N VAL A 82 -2.22 12.11 -14.02
CA VAL A 82 -1.56 12.73 -15.18
C VAL A 82 -2.03 14.16 -15.39
N GLU A 83 -3.36 14.39 -15.38
CA GLU A 83 -3.95 15.72 -15.63
C GLU A 83 -3.48 16.77 -14.61
N GLN A 84 -3.37 16.37 -13.34
CA GLN A 84 -2.96 17.27 -12.26
C GLN A 84 -1.46 17.24 -11.96
N LYS A 85 -0.68 16.45 -12.71
CA LYS A 85 0.75 16.24 -12.47
C LYS A 85 1.00 15.87 -11.00
N ALA A 86 0.25 14.90 -10.49
CA ALA A 86 0.45 14.35 -9.17
C ALA A 86 1.66 13.40 -9.19
N ASP A 87 2.41 13.37 -8.09
CA ASP A 87 3.57 12.50 -7.91
C ASP A 87 3.16 11.05 -7.63
N VAL A 88 1.95 10.85 -7.09
CA VAL A 88 1.37 9.53 -6.80
C VAL A 88 -0.14 9.64 -6.59
N GLY A 89 -0.87 8.59 -6.99
CA GLY A 89 -2.24 8.33 -6.59
C GLY A 89 -2.32 7.19 -5.58
N LEU A 90 -3.06 7.39 -4.49
CA LEU A 90 -3.35 6.40 -3.45
C LEU A 90 -4.84 6.10 -3.45
N ALA A 91 -5.24 4.83 -3.30
CA ALA A 91 -6.64 4.45 -3.21
C ALA A 91 -6.88 3.44 -2.09
N THR A 92 -7.96 3.59 -1.32
CA THR A 92 -8.36 2.64 -0.28
C THR A 92 -9.67 1.95 -0.63
N ASP A 93 -9.86 0.72 -0.18
CA ASP A 93 -11.15 0.03 -0.28
C ASP A 93 -12.17 0.50 0.77
N GLY A 94 -13.33 -0.18 0.83
CA GLY A 94 -14.48 0.24 1.61
C GLY A 94 -14.21 0.43 3.11
N ASP A 95 -13.43 -0.45 3.72
CA ASP A 95 -13.01 -0.40 5.13
C ASP A 95 -11.55 0.05 5.33
N ALA A 96 -10.86 0.40 4.24
CA ALA A 96 -9.49 0.90 4.20
C ALA A 96 -8.42 -0.09 4.71
N ASP A 97 -8.64 -1.39 4.49
CA ASP A 97 -7.67 -2.45 4.78
C ASP A 97 -6.75 -2.75 3.58
N ARG A 98 -7.14 -2.34 2.37
CA ARG A 98 -6.36 -2.47 1.13
C ARG A 98 -5.95 -1.14 0.53
N ILE A 99 -4.74 -1.12 -0.04
CA ILE A 99 -4.20 0.02 -0.77
C ILE A 99 -4.02 -0.30 -2.25
N GLY A 100 -4.42 0.63 -3.12
CA GLY A 100 -4.01 0.71 -4.52
C GLY A 100 -3.08 1.90 -4.73
N ILE A 101 -2.13 1.73 -5.65
CA ILE A 101 -1.15 2.77 -5.96
C ILE A 101 -1.13 2.99 -7.47
N VAL A 102 -1.14 4.27 -7.86
CA VAL A 102 -1.01 4.72 -9.23
C VAL A 102 0.24 5.60 -9.31
N ASP A 103 1.12 5.30 -10.26
CA ASP A 103 2.34 6.07 -10.48
C ASP A 103 2.08 7.45 -11.10
N GLU A 104 3.13 8.27 -11.15
CA GLU A 104 3.08 9.63 -11.71
C GLU A 104 2.71 9.67 -13.22
N LYS A 105 2.71 8.52 -13.90
CA LYS A 105 2.36 8.33 -15.31
C LYS A 105 0.93 7.77 -15.47
N GLY A 106 0.17 7.69 -14.38
CA GLY A 106 -1.19 7.16 -14.35
C GLY A 106 -1.27 5.63 -14.46
N GLN A 107 -0.15 4.91 -14.34
CA GLN A 107 -0.12 3.46 -14.39
C GLN A 107 -0.39 2.87 -13.01
N PHE A 108 -1.29 1.89 -12.97
CA PHE A 108 -1.59 1.15 -11.75
C PHE A 108 -0.45 0.18 -11.42
N LEU A 109 0.03 0.23 -10.18
CA LEU A 109 0.93 -0.79 -9.64
C LEU A 109 0.10 -1.96 -9.12
N THR A 110 0.37 -3.15 -9.63
CA THR A 110 -0.26 -4.39 -9.15
C THR A 110 0.03 -4.61 -7.66
N GLN A 111 -0.89 -5.28 -6.97
CA GLN A 111 -0.77 -5.59 -5.55
C GLN A 111 0.51 -6.38 -5.24
N HIS A 112 0.98 -7.22 -6.16
CA HIS A 112 2.25 -7.92 -5.99
C HIS A 112 3.45 -6.98 -6.06
N GLN A 113 3.42 -5.97 -6.93
CA GLN A 113 4.48 -4.96 -7.01
C GLN A 113 4.48 -4.10 -5.75
N VAL A 114 3.31 -3.62 -5.31
CA VAL A 114 3.18 -2.84 -4.07
C VAL A 114 3.70 -3.64 -2.88
N PHE A 115 3.32 -4.92 -2.77
CA PHE A 115 3.80 -5.77 -1.69
C PHE A 115 5.34 -5.89 -1.69
N ALA A 116 5.92 -6.18 -2.85
CA ALA A 116 7.36 -6.31 -2.99
C ALA A 116 8.11 -4.99 -2.74
N LEU A 117 7.53 -3.85 -3.12
CA LEU A 117 8.07 -2.51 -2.83
C LEU A 117 8.07 -2.23 -1.33
N LEU A 118 6.98 -2.55 -0.62
CA LEU A 118 6.91 -2.40 0.83
C LEU A 118 7.93 -3.31 1.54
N CYS A 119 8.07 -4.56 1.10
CA CYS A 119 9.14 -5.44 1.60
C CYS A 119 10.53 -4.86 1.36
N LEU A 120 10.80 -4.35 0.16
CA LEU A 120 12.09 -3.74 -0.18
C LEU A 120 12.38 -2.51 0.68
N TYR A 121 11.38 -1.66 0.91
CA TYR A 121 11.50 -0.50 1.79
C TYR A 121 11.85 -0.90 3.23
N LEU A 122 11.11 -1.84 3.82
CA LEU A 122 11.38 -2.30 5.19
C LEU A 122 12.78 -2.92 5.31
N LEU A 123 13.20 -3.74 4.34
CA LEU A 123 14.48 -4.45 4.39
C LEU A 123 15.68 -3.56 4.04
N GLU A 124 15.60 -2.79 2.97
CA GLU A 124 16.75 -2.03 2.43
C GLU A 124 16.84 -0.62 3.00
N VAL A 125 15.70 0.09 3.09
CA VAL A 125 15.69 1.51 3.47
C VAL A 125 15.63 1.67 4.99
N ARG A 126 14.77 0.90 5.66
CA ARG A 126 14.67 0.93 7.13
C ARG A 126 15.65 -0.02 7.82
N GLY A 127 16.27 -0.93 7.07
CA GLY A 127 17.22 -1.90 7.60
C GLY A 127 16.58 -2.96 8.52
N GLU A 128 15.26 -3.13 8.48
CA GLU A 128 14.58 -4.10 9.31
C GLU A 128 14.92 -5.53 8.90
N ARG A 129 14.96 -6.44 9.87
CA ARG A 129 15.14 -7.88 9.63
C ARG A 129 14.10 -8.68 10.41
N GLY A 130 13.65 -9.75 9.79
CA GLY A 130 12.63 -10.66 10.31
C GLY A 130 11.90 -11.36 9.17
N ALA A 131 11.06 -12.32 9.51
CA ALA A 131 10.36 -13.12 8.51
C ALA A 131 9.42 -12.27 7.64
N MET A 132 9.15 -12.70 6.41
CA MET A 132 8.07 -12.18 5.58
C MET A 132 7.03 -13.27 5.35
N ILE A 133 5.74 -12.92 5.43
CA ILE A 133 4.64 -13.88 5.25
C ILE A 133 3.90 -13.55 3.94
N ARG A 134 3.76 -14.53 3.04
CA ARG A 134 3.02 -14.38 1.79
C ARG A 134 1.94 -15.45 1.67
N THR A 135 0.89 -15.16 0.90
CA THR A 135 -0.07 -16.18 0.46
C THR A 135 0.48 -16.99 -0.72
N LEU A 136 -0.05 -18.19 -0.92
CA LEU A 136 0.30 -19.11 -2.02
C LEU A 136 0.22 -18.47 -3.43
N THR A 137 -0.70 -17.53 -3.59
CA THR A 137 -1.01 -16.80 -4.83
C THR A 137 -0.05 -15.64 -5.09
N SER A 138 0.86 -15.34 -4.15
CA SER A 138 1.86 -14.29 -4.28
C SER A 138 2.96 -14.64 -5.27
N THR A 139 3.42 -13.66 -6.05
CA THR A 139 4.57 -13.82 -6.95
C THR A 139 5.86 -14.22 -6.21
N MET A 140 6.88 -14.61 -6.97
CA MET A 140 8.19 -14.97 -6.45
C MET A 140 9.06 -13.76 -6.04
N MET A 141 8.60 -12.52 -6.23
CA MET A 141 9.35 -11.32 -5.85
C MET A 141 9.71 -11.33 -4.36
N ILE A 142 8.76 -11.69 -3.49
CA ILE A 142 8.98 -11.77 -2.04
C ILE A 142 10.03 -12.82 -1.69
N SER A 143 9.97 -13.99 -2.32
CA SER A 143 10.96 -15.06 -2.13
C SER A 143 12.36 -14.65 -2.61
N ARG A 144 12.47 -13.85 -3.68
CA ARG A 144 13.74 -13.31 -4.16
C ARG A 144 14.31 -12.26 -3.21
N LEU A 145 13.46 -11.37 -2.67
CA LEU A 145 13.86 -10.43 -1.62
C LEU A 145 14.32 -11.16 -0.35
N GLY A 146 13.62 -12.21 0.06
CA GLY A 146 14.01 -13.02 1.21
C GLY A 146 15.40 -13.60 1.08
N LYS A 147 15.74 -14.14 -0.10
CA LYS A 147 17.09 -14.61 -0.41
C LYS A 147 18.13 -13.48 -0.45
N LEU A 148 17.78 -12.33 -1.04
CA LEU A 148 18.68 -11.19 -1.19
C LEU A 148 19.09 -10.58 0.16
N PHE A 149 18.17 -10.52 1.12
CA PHE A 149 18.38 -9.90 2.43
C PHE A 149 18.62 -10.91 3.56
N ASP A 150 18.75 -12.20 3.23
CA ASP A 150 18.93 -13.31 4.18
C ASP A 150 17.87 -13.34 5.29
N VAL A 151 16.59 -13.26 4.89
CA VAL A 151 15.45 -13.34 5.80
C VAL A 151 14.49 -14.49 5.43
N PRO A 152 13.87 -15.16 6.42
CA PRO A 152 12.90 -16.22 6.15
C PRO A 152 11.66 -15.71 5.40
N VAL A 153 11.14 -16.51 4.46
CA VAL A 153 9.85 -16.27 3.82
C VAL A 153 8.96 -17.49 4.07
N TYR A 154 7.80 -17.26 4.66
CA TYR A 154 6.81 -18.30 4.91
C TYR A 154 5.59 -18.10 4.02
N GLU A 155 4.98 -19.22 3.66
CA GLU A 155 3.79 -19.26 2.82
C GLU A 155 2.58 -19.77 3.60
N THR A 156 1.41 -19.17 3.36
CA THR A 156 0.13 -19.58 3.93
C THR A 156 -0.92 -19.79 2.84
N PRO A 157 -2.04 -20.49 3.15
CA PRO A 157 -3.26 -20.37 2.36
C PRO A 157 -3.74 -18.91 2.28
N VAL A 158 -4.61 -18.63 1.33
CA VAL A 158 -5.27 -17.31 1.18
C VAL A 158 -6.14 -17.02 2.41
N GLY A 159 -6.08 -15.78 2.90
CA GLY A 159 -6.83 -15.28 4.04
C GLY A 159 -5.92 -14.75 5.15
N PHE A 160 -6.10 -13.46 5.52
CA PHE A 160 -5.32 -12.82 6.57
C PHE A 160 -5.41 -13.50 7.95
N LYS A 161 -6.49 -14.26 8.19
CA LYS A 161 -6.65 -15.14 9.36
C LYS A 161 -5.52 -16.17 9.53
N TYR A 162 -4.80 -16.53 8.47
CA TYR A 162 -3.61 -17.38 8.51
C TYR A 162 -2.32 -16.55 8.59
N VAL A 163 -2.30 -15.38 7.95
CA VAL A 163 -1.15 -14.48 7.89
C VAL A 163 -0.86 -13.88 9.27
N ALA A 164 -1.85 -13.25 9.91
CA ALA A 164 -1.66 -12.51 11.17
C ALA A 164 -1.10 -13.39 12.32
N PRO A 165 -1.66 -14.58 12.63
CA PRO A 165 -1.10 -15.42 13.68
C PRO A 165 0.34 -15.87 13.37
N LEU A 166 0.65 -16.14 12.10
CA LEU A 166 2.00 -16.54 11.70
C LEU A 166 2.98 -15.37 11.78
N MET A 167 2.55 -14.15 11.43
CA MET A 167 3.35 -12.94 11.62
C MET A 167 3.74 -12.77 13.08
N MET A 168 2.78 -12.89 13.99
CA MET A 168 3.02 -12.80 15.43
C MET A 168 3.97 -13.91 15.91
N GLY A 169 3.71 -15.16 15.50
CA GLY A 169 4.53 -16.31 15.90
C GLY A 169 5.94 -16.35 15.33
N LYS A 170 6.20 -15.64 14.22
CA LYS A 170 7.52 -15.56 13.56
C LYS A 170 8.20 -14.21 13.71
N ASN A 171 7.60 -13.29 14.47
CA ASN A 171 8.04 -11.89 14.57
C ASN A 171 8.33 -11.28 13.18
N ALA A 172 7.40 -11.52 12.25
CA ALA A 172 7.55 -11.15 10.85
C ALA A 172 7.51 -9.63 10.69
N VAL A 173 8.35 -9.09 9.81
CA VAL A 173 8.39 -7.65 9.48
C VAL A 173 7.12 -7.20 8.74
N ILE A 174 6.60 -8.06 7.88
CA ILE A 174 5.45 -7.79 7.02
C ILE A 174 4.75 -9.10 6.64
N GLY A 175 3.43 -9.02 6.48
CA GLY A 175 2.63 -10.07 5.86
C GLY A 175 1.62 -9.47 4.90
N GLY A 176 1.36 -10.14 3.79
CA GLY A 176 0.56 -9.56 2.72
C GLY A 176 -0.18 -10.58 1.87
N GLU A 177 -1.27 -10.11 1.29
CA GLU A 177 -2.12 -10.84 0.35
C GLU A 177 -2.12 -10.16 -1.02
N GLU A 178 -2.41 -10.94 -2.06
CA GLU A 178 -2.58 -10.48 -3.44
C GLU A 178 -3.78 -9.54 -3.64
N SER A 179 -4.66 -9.44 -2.64
CA SER A 179 -5.81 -8.53 -2.63
C SER A 179 -5.42 -7.07 -2.36
N GLY A 180 -4.18 -6.79 -1.97
CA GLY A 180 -3.68 -5.43 -1.73
C GLY A 180 -3.69 -5.01 -0.27
N GLY A 181 -3.88 -5.96 0.65
CA GLY A 181 -3.84 -5.72 2.10
C GLY A 181 -2.56 -6.22 2.73
N TYR A 182 -1.96 -5.40 3.61
CA TYR A 182 -0.65 -5.65 4.22
C TYR A 182 -0.69 -5.32 5.71
N GLY A 183 -0.15 -6.21 6.54
CA GLY A 183 0.09 -5.95 7.96
C GLY A 183 1.58 -5.81 8.26
N PHE A 184 1.90 -5.13 9.36
CA PHE A 184 3.26 -4.73 9.71
C PHE A 184 3.61 -5.07 11.16
N ARG A 185 4.88 -5.42 11.40
CA ARG A 185 5.36 -5.73 12.75
C ARG A 185 5.11 -4.58 13.72
N GLY A 186 4.62 -4.91 14.92
CA GLY A 186 4.36 -3.93 15.99
C GLY A 186 3.07 -3.13 15.80
N HIS A 187 2.45 -3.21 14.62
CA HIS A 187 1.13 -2.64 14.37
C HIS A 187 0.02 -3.63 14.78
N VAL A 188 -1.25 -3.20 14.71
CA VAL A 188 -2.41 -4.09 14.87
C VAL A 188 -2.22 -5.29 13.93
N PRO A 189 -2.50 -6.54 14.37
CA PRO A 189 -2.34 -7.74 13.56
C PRO A 189 -3.46 -7.88 12.51
N GLU A 190 -3.70 -6.82 11.75
CA GLU A 190 -4.65 -6.70 10.65
C GLU A 190 -3.99 -5.89 9.51
N ARG A 191 -4.61 -5.90 8.34
CA ARG A 191 -4.19 -5.11 7.20
C ARG A 191 -4.51 -3.64 7.42
N ASP A 192 -3.62 -2.76 6.97
CA ASP A 192 -3.78 -1.31 7.12
C ASP A 192 -3.29 -0.58 5.88
N ALA A 193 -4.24 -0.03 5.10
CA ALA A 193 -3.94 0.70 3.87
C ALA A 193 -3.28 2.05 4.12
N ILE A 194 -3.61 2.72 5.23
CA ILE A 194 -3.11 4.06 5.55
C ILE A 194 -1.63 3.96 5.93
N LEU A 195 -1.27 3.02 6.80
CA LEU A 195 0.13 2.75 7.14
C LEU A 195 0.92 2.29 5.91
N ALA A 196 0.34 1.41 5.07
CA ALA A 196 0.98 1.00 3.83
C ALA A 196 1.24 2.19 2.89
N GLY A 197 0.27 3.10 2.75
CA GLY A 197 0.42 4.32 1.96
C GLY A 197 1.48 5.27 2.53
N LEU A 198 1.54 5.44 3.85
CA LEU A 198 2.56 6.26 4.51
C LEU A 198 3.97 5.68 4.34
N TYR A 199 4.13 4.37 4.45
CA TYR A 199 5.40 3.70 4.13
C TYR A 199 5.80 3.86 2.67
N PHE A 200 4.84 3.83 1.75
CA PHE A 200 5.13 4.05 0.34
C PHE A 200 5.60 5.49 0.08
N LEU A 201 4.94 6.48 0.69
CA LEU A 201 5.37 7.88 0.62
C LEU A 201 6.75 8.08 1.23
N ASP A 202 7.02 7.49 2.39
CA ASP A 202 8.36 7.58 3.01
C ASP A 202 9.42 6.89 2.13
N PHE A 203 9.08 5.78 1.47
CA PHE A 203 9.99 5.13 0.52
C PHE A 203 10.37 6.06 -0.64
N MET A 204 9.39 6.75 -1.23
CA MET A 204 9.62 7.76 -2.26
C MET A 204 10.55 8.87 -1.74
N VAL A 205 10.28 9.38 -0.54
CA VAL A 205 11.02 10.49 0.07
C VAL A 205 12.47 10.12 0.38
N LYS A 206 12.68 9.00 1.08
CA LYS A 206 14.02 8.52 1.48
C LYS A 206 14.90 8.21 0.29
N THR A 207 14.32 7.71 -0.80
CA THR A 207 15.09 7.34 -2.00
C THR A 207 15.12 8.41 -3.08
N ARG A 208 14.30 9.46 -2.94
CA ARG A 208 14.05 10.50 -3.94
C ARG A 208 13.67 9.92 -5.30
N LYS A 209 12.82 8.90 -5.30
CA LYS A 209 12.36 8.20 -6.51
C LYS A 209 10.86 8.36 -6.68
N THR A 210 10.43 8.52 -7.92
CA THR A 210 9.01 8.42 -8.30
C THR A 210 8.53 6.96 -8.17
N PRO A 211 7.22 6.70 -8.11
CA PRO A 211 6.71 5.33 -8.04
C PRO A 211 7.19 4.46 -9.22
N SER A 212 7.27 5.00 -10.43
CA SER A 212 7.79 4.22 -11.58
C SER A 212 9.29 3.90 -11.44
N GLN A 213 10.09 4.83 -10.91
CA GLN A 213 11.51 4.59 -10.62
C GLN A 213 11.72 3.59 -9.47
N LEU A 214 10.82 3.58 -8.47
CA LEU A 214 10.84 2.58 -7.41
C LEU A 214 10.55 1.18 -7.97
N LEU A 215 9.62 1.06 -8.92
CA LEU A 215 9.32 -0.20 -9.59
C LEU A 215 10.52 -0.70 -10.42
N ASP A 216 11.16 0.18 -11.19
CA ASP A 216 12.39 -0.14 -11.92
C ASP A 216 13.50 -0.58 -10.96
N TYR A 217 13.61 0.10 -9.81
CA TYR A 217 14.58 -0.25 -8.77
C TYR A 217 14.31 -1.63 -8.19
N LEU A 218 13.06 -1.97 -7.87
CA LEU A 218 12.67 -3.31 -7.44
C LEU A 218 13.08 -4.35 -8.49
N TYR A 219 12.75 -4.13 -9.76
CA TYR A 219 13.09 -5.07 -10.83
C TYR A 219 14.59 -5.22 -11.06
N SER A 220 15.40 -4.20 -10.78
CA SER A 220 16.86 -4.35 -10.79
C SER A 220 17.38 -5.35 -9.74
N LYS A 221 16.64 -5.54 -8.64
CA LYS A 221 16.99 -6.45 -7.54
C LYS A 221 16.43 -7.85 -7.74
N VAL A 222 15.16 -7.94 -8.14
CA VAL A 222 14.44 -9.23 -8.22
C VAL A 222 14.24 -9.71 -9.63
N GLY A 223 14.64 -8.99 -10.67
CA GLY A 223 14.34 -9.27 -12.07
C GLY A 223 12.92 -8.83 -12.48
N PRO A 224 12.64 -8.76 -13.79
CA PRO A 224 11.33 -8.36 -14.29
C PRO A 224 10.25 -9.39 -13.93
N HIS A 225 9.04 -8.90 -13.66
CA HIS A 225 7.89 -9.73 -13.34
C HIS A 225 6.66 -9.24 -14.09
N TYR A 226 5.84 -10.20 -14.53
CA TYR A 226 4.57 -9.97 -15.18
C TYR A 226 3.53 -10.84 -14.50
N TYR A 227 2.39 -10.23 -14.19
CA TYR A 227 1.27 -10.90 -13.55
C TYR A 227 -0.02 -10.48 -14.24
N ASP A 228 -0.89 -11.45 -14.47
CA ASP A 228 -2.25 -11.25 -14.96
C ASP A 228 -3.18 -12.14 -14.13
N ARG A 229 -4.37 -11.62 -13.81
CA ARG A 229 -5.41 -12.35 -13.08
C ARG A 229 -6.67 -12.37 -13.93
N ARG A 230 -7.20 -13.58 -14.16
CA ARG A 230 -8.44 -13.79 -14.91
C ARG A 230 -9.48 -14.42 -14.00
N ASP A 231 -10.44 -13.60 -13.59
CA ASP A 231 -11.61 -14.05 -12.85
C ASP A 231 -12.71 -14.44 -13.84
N PHE A 232 -13.19 -15.69 -13.75
CA PHE A 232 -14.29 -16.20 -14.57
C PHE A 232 -15.56 -16.27 -13.73
N HIS A 233 -16.65 -15.71 -14.23
CA HIS A 233 -17.96 -15.95 -13.66
C HIS A 233 -18.47 -17.31 -14.13
N ILE A 234 -18.72 -18.23 -13.20
CA ILE A 234 -19.33 -19.52 -13.49
C ILE A 234 -20.78 -19.43 -13.04
N SER A 235 -21.70 -19.54 -14.00
CA SER A 235 -23.12 -19.74 -13.70
C SER A 235 -23.30 -21.13 -13.08
N ALA A 236 -23.81 -21.15 -11.85
CA ALA A 236 -24.24 -22.37 -11.17
C ALA A 236 -25.47 -22.99 -11.82
#